data_AF-A0A9W8BDG2-F1
#
_entry.id   AF-A0A9W8BDG2-F1
#
_cell.length_a   1.000
_cell.length_b   1.000
_cell.length_c   1.000
_cell.angle_alpha   90.00
_cell.angle_beta   90.00
_cell.angle_gamma   90.00
#
_symmetry.space_group_name_H-M   'P 1'
#
loop_
_entity.id
_entity.type
_entity.pdbx_description
1 polymer ?
#
loop_
_entity_poly.entity_id
_entity_poly.type
_entity_poly.pdbx_seq_one_letter_code
_entity_poly.pdbx_strand_id
1 'polypeptide(L)'
;MAEVRREIGRETERLAGGNKGIVKTPIHLRITSPDVLSLTLVDLPGITKIPVGDQPSDIEAQTRSLVYEYISKPNSIIVAISPANVDIVNSESLKFAREVDPKGSRTIGVITKIDLMDRGTNSLDILTGRVYPLRLGFVGVVNRSQEDTVANKPIGESLAYEAEFFRTHAVYRTIQQHC
;
A
#
# COMPACT_ATOMS: atom_id res chain seq x y z
N MET A 1 -2.31 11.70 -17.01
CA MET A 1 -2.09 11.33 -15.59
C MET A 1 -1.48 12.45 -14.76
N ALA A 2 -0.45 13.17 -15.24
CA ALA A 2 0.15 14.28 -14.48
C ALA A 2 -0.86 15.38 -14.08
N GLU A 3 -1.78 15.73 -14.97
CA GLU A 3 -2.85 16.69 -14.68
C GLU A 3 -3.83 16.21 -13.60
N VAL A 4 -4.29 14.95 -13.68
CA VAL A 4 -5.16 14.35 -12.65
C VAL A 4 -4.48 14.37 -11.29
N ARG A 5 -3.20 13.99 -11.21
CA ARG A 5 -2.43 14.03 -9.95
C ARG A 5 -2.36 15.46 -9.38
N ARG A 6 -2.11 16.45 -10.24
CA ARG A 6 -2.08 17.86 -9.83
C ARG A 6 -3.43 18.32 -9.29
N GLU A 7 -4.52 17.92 -9.93
CA GLU A 7 -5.86 18.30 -9.52
C GLU A 7 -6.28 17.64 -8.20
N ILE A 8 -5.94 16.37 -8.00
CA ILE A 8 -6.10 15.69 -6.70
C ILE A 8 -5.33 16.43 -5.59
N GLY A 9 -4.11 16.91 -5.90
CA GLY A 9 -3.31 17.69 -4.95
C GLY A 9 -4.01 19.00 -4.55
N ARG A 10 -4.49 19.75 -5.53
CA ARG A 10 -5.24 21.00 -5.30
C ARG A 10 -6.51 20.77 -4.50
N GLU A 11 -7.26 19.73 -4.84
CA GLU A 11 -8.53 19.44 -4.17
C GLU A 11 -8.32 18.93 -2.75
N THR A 12 -7.26 18.14 -2.51
CA THR A 12 -6.83 17.77 -1.16
C THR A 12 -6.49 19.01 -0.33
N GLU A 13 -5.71 19.95 -0.89
CA GLU A 13 -5.35 21.20 -0.20
C GLU A 13 -6.58 22.09 0.07
N ARG A 14 -7.52 22.16 -0.88
CA ARG A 14 -8.77 22.91 -0.72
C ARG A 14 -9.66 22.36 0.40
N LEU A 15 -9.72 21.04 0.53
CA LEU A 15 -10.57 20.36 1.51
C LEU A 15 -9.93 20.25 2.90
N ALA A 16 -8.66 19.82 2.96
CA ALA A 16 -7.95 19.56 4.21
C ALA A 16 -7.18 20.78 4.75
N GLY A 17 -7.02 21.83 3.94
CA GLY A 17 -6.18 22.98 4.24
C GLY A 17 -4.69 22.67 4.18
N GLY A 18 -3.85 23.68 4.41
CA GLY A 18 -2.39 23.54 4.42
C GLY A 18 -1.82 22.77 5.62
N ASN A 19 -2.64 22.50 6.65
CA ASN A 19 -2.19 21.99 7.95
C ASN A 19 -2.12 20.45 8.05
N LYS A 20 -2.11 19.73 6.91
CA LYS A 20 -1.97 18.26 6.86
C LYS A 20 -3.00 17.48 7.71
N GLY A 21 -4.17 18.07 7.94
CA GLY A 21 -5.28 17.42 8.63
C GLY A 21 -5.91 16.32 7.79
N ILE A 22 -6.72 15.46 8.42
CA ILE A 22 -7.53 14.45 7.72
C ILE A 22 -8.97 14.92 7.69
N VAL A 23 -9.56 14.89 6.50
CA VAL A 23 -10.97 15.17 6.27
C VAL A 23 -11.68 13.91 5.83
N LYS A 24 -12.93 13.73 6.30
CA LYS A 24 -13.75 12.58 5.93
C LYS A 24 -14.37 12.70 4.53
N THR A 25 -14.39 13.91 3.97
CA THR A 25 -14.96 14.18 2.64
C THR A 25 -14.08 13.54 1.56
N PRO A 26 -14.58 12.54 0.81
CA PRO A 26 -13.80 11.87 -0.22
C PRO A 26 -13.70 12.72 -1.50
N ILE A 27 -12.60 12.54 -2.24
CA ILE A 27 -12.47 13.04 -3.62
C ILE A 27 -12.93 11.92 -4.56
N HIS A 28 -14.01 12.17 -5.32
CA HIS A 28 -14.52 11.21 -6.28
C HIS A 28 -13.89 11.41 -7.65
N LEU A 29 -13.05 10.47 -8.07
CA LEU A 29 -12.50 10.41 -9.42
C LEU A 29 -13.19 9.31 -10.23
N ARG A 30 -13.76 9.68 -11.39
CA ARG A 30 -14.33 8.72 -12.35
C ARG A 30 -13.43 8.66 -13.59
N ILE A 31 -12.80 7.52 -13.81
CA ILE A 31 -12.03 7.22 -15.02
C ILE A 31 -12.87 6.28 -15.89
N THR A 32 -13.05 6.64 -17.16
CA THR A 32 -13.78 5.82 -18.13
C THR A 32 -12.84 5.44 -19.26
N SER A 33 -12.78 4.16 -19.61
CA SER A 33 -12.01 3.63 -20.73
C SER A 33 -12.73 2.39 -21.28
N PRO A 34 -12.70 2.13 -22.59
CA PRO A 34 -13.22 0.88 -23.15
C PRO A 34 -12.40 -0.35 -22.74
N ASP A 35 -11.15 -0.16 -22.29
CA ASP A 35 -10.19 -1.23 -21.99
C ASP A 35 -10.11 -1.58 -20.49
N VAL A 36 -11.04 -1.10 -19.66
CA VAL A 36 -11.02 -1.32 -18.21
C VAL A 36 -12.33 -1.91 -17.70
N LEU A 37 -12.23 -2.70 -16.63
CA LEU A 37 -13.39 -3.20 -15.90
C LEU A 37 -14.01 -2.09 -15.04
N SER A 38 -15.30 -2.21 -14.77
CA SER A 38 -15.98 -1.38 -13.77
C SER A 38 -15.50 -1.78 -12.37
N LEU A 39 -14.60 -0.98 -11.81
CA LEU A 39 -14.01 -1.20 -10.50
C LEU A 39 -14.01 0.09 -9.67
N THR A 40 -14.22 -0.05 -8.36
CA THR A 40 -14.05 1.03 -7.39
C THR A 40 -12.76 0.79 -6.60
N LEU A 41 -11.80 1.70 -6.71
CA LEU A 41 -10.62 1.73 -5.86
C LEU A 41 -10.76 2.85 -4.85
N VAL A 42 -10.36 2.59 -3.61
CA VAL A 42 -10.33 3.58 -2.53
C VAL A 42 -8.91 3.68 -2.02
N ASP A 43 -8.31 4.86 -2.16
CA ASP A 43 -7.05 5.19 -1.52
C ASP A 43 -7.34 5.81 -0.15
N LEU A 44 -6.71 5.27 0.89
CA LEU A 44 -6.96 5.65 2.28
C LEU A 44 -5.71 6.33 2.86
N PRO A 45 -5.87 7.30 3.78
CA PRO A 45 -4.72 7.93 4.41
C PRO A 45 -3.82 6.92 5.13
N GLY A 46 -2.51 7.15 5.06
CA GLY A 46 -1.53 6.37 5.81
C GLY A 46 -1.73 6.53 7.32
N ILE A 47 -1.57 5.43 8.06
CA ILE A 47 -1.75 5.41 9.51
C ILE A 47 -0.56 6.11 10.17
N THR A 48 -0.79 7.26 10.83
CA THR A 48 0.22 7.98 11.63
C THR A 48 -0.05 7.78 13.13
N LYS A 49 0.97 7.33 13.87
CA LYS A 49 0.90 7.15 15.34
C LYS A 49 1.21 8.42 16.12
N ILE A 50 1.96 9.33 15.51
CA ILE A 50 2.42 10.56 16.15
C ILE A 50 1.96 11.72 15.27
N PRO A 51 1.19 12.68 15.80
CA PRO A 51 0.85 13.91 15.09
C PRO A 51 2.13 14.64 14.68
N VAL A 52 2.22 15.07 13.42
CA VAL A 52 3.34 15.86 12.93
C VAL A 52 2.88 17.25 12.49
N GLY A 53 3.65 18.28 12.87
CA GLY A 53 3.29 19.67 12.58
C GLY A 53 1.99 20.08 13.27
N ASP A 54 1.06 20.64 12.49
CA ASP A 54 -0.22 21.18 12.99
C ASP A 54 -1.36 20.14 13.04
N GLN A 55 -1.02 18.85 13.02
CA GLN A 55 -2.01 17.78 13.13
C GLN A 55 -2.64 17.73 14.52
N PRO A 56 -3.96 17.48 14.61
CA PRO A 56 -4.63 17.38 15.90
C PRO A 56 -4.18 16.13 16.67
N SER A 57 -4.30 16.16 18.00
CA SER A 57 -3.87 15.06 18.87
C SER A 57 -4.66 13.77 18.68
N ASP A 58 -5.84 13.83 18.06
CA ASP A 58 -6.71 12.70 17.75
C ASP A 58 -6.58 12.19 16.30
N ILE A 59 -5.56 12.64 15.55
CA ILE A 59 -5.38 12.28 14.13
C ILE A 59 -5.34 10.77 13.89
N GLU A 60 -4.72 10.00 14.79
CA GLU A 60 -4.69 8.53 14.71
C GLU A 60 -6.12 7.96 14.78
N ALA A 61 -6.93 8.43 15.73
CA ALA A 61 -8.30 7.97 15.91
C ALA A 61 -9.17 8.34 14.69
N GLN A 62 -9.00 9.54 14.13
CA GLN A 62 -9.70 9.97 12.91
C GLN A 62 -9.31 9.10 11.71
N THR A 63 -8.01 8.90 11.48
CA THR A 63 -7.48 8.04 10.41
C THR A 63 -8.06 6.64 10.51
N ARG A 64 -7.98 6.07 11.71
CA ARG A 64 -8.44 4.72 12.01
C ARG A 64 -9.94 4.60 11.77
N SER A 65 -10.74 5.53 12.28
CA SER A 65 -12.20 5.58 12.04
C SER A 65 -12.53 5.60 10.54
N LEU A 66 -11.81 6.41 9.75
CA LEU A 66 -12.00 6.47 8.30
C LEU A 66 -11.65 5.14 7.63
N VAL A 67 -10.51 4.54 7.99
CA VAL A 67 -10.11 3.24 7.42
C VAL A 67 -11.15 2.16 7.70
N TYR A 68 -11.62 2.02 8.95
CA TYR A 68 -12.64 1.02 9.31
C TYR A 68 -13.95 1.19 8.54
N GLU A 69 -14.34 2.42 8.19
CA GLU A 69 -15.55 2.67 7.40
C GLU A 69 -15.50 1.97 6.02
N TYR A 70 -14.31 1.85 5.43
CA TYR A 70 -14.12 1.18 4.14
C TYR A 70 -13.83 -0.30 4.30
N ILE A 71 -12.87 -0.68 5.16
CA ILE A 71 -12.42 -2.08 5.25
C ILE A 71 -13.44 -3.01 5.92
N SER A 72 -14.38 -2.47 6.71
CA SER A 72 -15.44 -3.27 7.34
C SER A 72 -16.52 -3.76 6.36
N LYS A 73 -16.56 -3.23 5.13
CA LYS A 73 -17.51 -3.67 4.11
C LYS A 73 -17.12 -5.08 3.64
N PRO A 74 -18.01 -6.09 3.75
CA PRO A 74 -17.66 -7.49 3.46
C PRO A 74 -17.34 -7.74 1.98
N ASN A 75 -17.98 -6.99 1.06
CA ASN A 75 -17.69 -7.05 -0.37
C ASN A 75 -16.57 -6.06 -0.74
N SER A 76 -15.39 -6.25 -0.16
CA SER A 76 -14.19 -5.48 -0.49
C SER A 76 -12.94 -6.35 -0.33
N ILE A 77 -11.94 -6.12 -1.19
CA ILE A 77 -10.60 -6.71 -1.04
C ILE A 77 -9.74 -5.72 -0.27
N ILE A 78 -9.12 -6.19 0.81
CA ILE A 78 -8.18 -5.39 1.60
C ILE A 78 -6.77 -5.67 1.06
N VAL A 79 -6.09 -4.62 0.60
CA VAL A 79 -4.68 -4.69 0.22
C VAL A 79 -3.85 -4.20 1.40
N ALA A 80 -3.32 -5.13 2.19
CA ALA A 80 -2.55 -4.84 3.39
C ALA A 80 -1.07 -4.66 3.04
N ILE A 81 -0.66 -3.41 2.85
CA ILE A 81 0.69 -3.04 2.43
C ILE A 81 1.60 -2.93 3.65
N SER A 82 2.76 -3.59 3.62
CA SER A 82 3.79 -3.53 4.65
C SER A 82 5.18 -3.41 3.99
N PRO A 83 6.11 -2.61 4.55
CA PRO A 83 7.46 -2.58 4.04
C PRO A 83 8.27 -3.79 4.56
N ALA A 84 9.17 -4.32 3.73
CA ALA A 84 9.96 -5.51 4.04
C ALA A 84 11.02 -5.28 5.12
N ASN A 85 11.44 -4.02 5.32
CA ASN A 85 12.46 -3.64 6.29
C ASN A 85 11.91 -3.46 7.72
N VAL A 86 10.64 -3.80 7.96
CA VAL A 86 10.01 -3.79 9.28
C VAL A 86 9.38 -5.15 9.52
N ASP A 87 9.44 -5.64 10.75
CA ASP A 87 8.79 -6.89 11.14
C ASP A 87 7.29 -6.86 10.81
N ILE A 88 6.84 -7.86 10.07
CA ILE A 88 5.45 -7.97 9.60
C ILE A 88 4.44 -8.05 10.76
N VAL A 89 4.88 -8.53 11.92
CA VAL A 89 4.06 -8.62 13.14
C VAL A 89 3.69 -7.23 13.67
N ASN A 90 4.49 -6.21 13.37
CA ASN A 90 4.25 -4.81 13.74
C ASN A 90 3.47 -4.04 12.66
N SER A 91 2.97 -4.73 11.63
CA SER A 91 2.19 -4.12 10.56
C SER A 91 0.79 -3.69 11.04
N GLU A 92 0.54 -2.38 11.06
CA GLU A 92 -0.79 -1.84 11.37
C GLU A 92 -1.82 -2.18 10.29
N SER A 93 -1.41 -2.26 9.01
CA SER A 93 -2.34 -2.60 7.93
C SER A 93 -2.88 -4.03 8.07
N LEU A 94 -2.02 -4.99 8.43
CA LEU A 94 -2.43 -6.37 8.72
C LEU A 94 -3.23 -6.47 10.02
N LYS A 95 -2.89 -5.69 11.05
CA LYS A 95 -3.66 -5.63 12.29
C LYS A 95 -5.10 -5.17 12.03
N PHE A 96 -5.27 -4.06 11.31
CA PHE A 96 -6.60 -3.53 10.98
C PHE A 96 -7.37 -4.51 10.10
N ALA A 97 -6.72 -5.11 9.11
CA ALA A 97 -7.33 -6.14 8.26
C ALA A 97 -7.84 -7.33 9.09
N ARG A 98 -7.04 -7.82 10.06
CA ARG A 98 -7.41 -8.97 10.89
C ARG A 98 -8.62 -8.70 11.78
N GLU A 99 -8.80 -7.48 12.25
CA GLU A 99 -9.96 -7.11 13.07
C GLU A 99 -11.29 -7.22 12.29
N VAL A 100 -11.28 -6.99 10.97
CA VAL A 100 -12.48 -7.04 10.11
C VAL A 100 -12.53 -8.25 9.15
N ASP A 101 -11.43 -8.99 9.04
CA ASP A 101 -11.30 -10.25 8.28
C ASP A 101 -10.41 -11.25 9.06
N PRO A 102 -10.90 -11.80 10.19
CA PRO A 102 -10.11 -12.69 11.05
C PRO A 102 -9.55 -13.93 10.34
N LYS A 103 -10.26 -14.38 9.29
CA LYS A 103 -9.92 -15.55 8.47
C LYS A 103 -8.97 -15.22 7.30
N GLY A 104 -8.63 -13.95 7.08
CA GLY A 104 -7.78 -13.51 5.97
C GLY A 104 -8.33 -13.91 4.60
N SER A 105 -9.65 -13.94 4.46
CA SER A 105 -10.36 -14.47 3.30
C SER A 105 -10.45 -13.51 2.12
N ARG A 106 -10.38 -12.21 2.39
CA ARG A 106 -10.46 -11.12 1.41
C ARG A 106 -9.30 -10.14 1.57
N THR A 107 -8.24 -10.56 2.25
CA THR A 107 -7.05 -9.76 2.50
C THR A 107 -5.88 -10.33 1.71
N ILE A 108 -5.25 -9.50 0.89
CA ILE A 108 -3.98 -9.79 0.23
C ILE A 108 -2.87 -9.00 0.91
N GLY A 109 -1.76 -9.67 1.23
CA GLY A 109 -0.59 -9.02 1.79
C GLY A 109 0.32 -8.51 0.68
N VAL A 110 0.81 -7.28 0.79
CA VAL A 110 1.78 -6.72 -0.15
C VAL A 110 3.03 -6.31 0.60
N ILE A 111 4.17 -6.87 0.22
CA ILE A 111 5.47 -6.58 0.80
C ILE A 111 6.23 -5.64 -0.13
N THR A 112 6.39 -4.39 0.28
CA THR A 112 7.10 -3.35 -0.50
C THR A 112 8.55 -3.21 -0.03
N LYS A 113 9.39 -2.50 -0.80
CA LYS A 113 10.79 -2.19 -0.41
C LYS A 113 11.63 -3.44 -0.13
N ILE A 114 11.32 -4.54 -0.82
CA ILE A 114 12.00 -5.82 -0.63
C ILE A 114 13.47 -5.79 -1.10
N ASP A 115 13.79 -4.83 -1.96
CA ASP A 115 15.12 -4.48 -2.42
C ASP A 115 15.96 -3.74 -1.37
N LEU A 116 15.33 -3.20 -0.32
CA LEU A 116 15.98 -2.42 0.75
C LEU A 116 16.18 -3.22 2.05
N MET A 117 16.09 -4.55 2.00
CA MET A 117 16.29 -5.40 3.17
C MET A 117 17.77 -5.50 3.55
N ASP A 118 18.03 -5.67 4.84
CA ASP A 118 19.38 -5.85 5.37
C ASP A 118 20.00 -7.15 4.85
N ARG A 119 21.29 -7.10 4.50
CA ARG A 119 22.03 -8.27 4.02
C ARG A 119 21.98 -9.39 5.05
N GLY A 120 21.64 -10.59 4.60
CA GLY A 120 21.47 -11.76 5.46
C GLY A 120 20.03 -11.98 5.95
N THR A 121 19.11 -11.02 5.71
CA THR A 121 17.68 -11.17 5.96
C THR A 121 16.90 -11.34 4.66
N ASN A 122 15.69 -11.90 4.73
CA ASN A 122 14.78 -11.99 3.59
C ASN A 122 13.32 -12.15 4.06
N SER A 123 12.37 -11.87 3.18
CA SER A 123 10.93 -12.01 3.44
C SER A 123 10.33 -13.30 2.88
N LEU A 124 11.12 -14.32 2.56
CA LEU A 124 10.62 -15.53 1.89
C LEU A 124 9.55 -16.26 2.71
N ASP A 125 9.74 -16.39 4.02
CA ASP A 125 8.76 -17.04 4.90
C ASP A 125 7.46 -16.22 5.03
N ILE A 126 7.52 -14.90 4.84
CA ILE A 126 6.33 -14.04 4.79
C ILE A 126 5.61 -14.23 3.45
N LEU A 127 6.36 -14.16 2.33
CA LEU A 127 5.82 -14.29 0.98
C LEU A 127 5.21 -15.67 0.72
N THR A 128 5.76 -16.71 1.34
CA THR A 128 5.22 -18.08 1.28
C THR A 128 4.13 -18.36 2.32
N GLY A 129 3.74 -17.36 3.13
CA GLY A 129 2.66 -17.46 4.11
C GLY A 129 2.98 -18.29 5.36
N ARG A 130 4.26 -18.64 5.60
CA ARG A 130 4.69 -19.44 6.75
C ARG A 130 4.66 -18.65 8.06
N VAL A 131 4.96 -17.35 8.01
CA VAL A 131 4.94 -16.47 9.21
C VAL A 131 3.53 -15.99 9.51
N TYR A 132 2.80 -15.54 8.50
CA TYR A 132 1.45 -14.99 8.64
C TYR A 132 0.58 -15.53 7.51
N PRO A 133 -0.34 -16.46 7.78
CA PRO A 133 -1.14 -17.06 6.70
C PRO A 133 -2.30 -16.12 6.29
N LEU A 134 -2.38 -15.84 4.99
CA LEU A 134 -3.51 -15.19 4.31
C LEU A 134 -4.04 -16.10 3.20
N ARG A 135 -5.37 -16.15 2.99
CA ARG A 135 -5.94 -17.03 1.95
C ARG A 135 -5.59 -16.57 0.53
N LEU A 136 -5.46 -15.25 0.34
CA LEU A 136 -5.03 -14.68 -0.93
C LEU A 136 -3.50 -14.57 -1.06
N GLY A 137 -2.77 -15.02 -0.03
CA GLY A 137 -1.31 -15.02 -0.02
C GLY A 137 -0.69 -13.62 0.13
N PHE A 138 0.59 -13.57 -0.21
CA PHE A 138 1.42 -12.37 -0.20
C PHE A 138 2.09 -12.18 -1.56
N VAL A 139 2.27 -10.92 -1.94
CA VAL A 139 2.98 -10.51 -3.17
C VAL A 139 4.08 -9.53 -2.79
N GLY A 140 5.30 -9.78 -3.25
CA GLY A 140 6.43 -8.87 -3.10
C GLY A 140 6.47 -7.89 -4.27
N VAL A 141 6.72 -6.61 -4.01
CA VAL A 141 6.83 -5.58 -5.06
C VAL A 141 8.04 -4.68 -4.84
N VAL A 142 8.66 -4.29 -5.95
CA VAL A 142 9.76 -3.32 -6.01
C VAL A 142 9.26 -2.07 -6.71
N ASN A 143 9.02 -1.02 -5.92
CA ASN A 143 8.53 0.25 -6.42
C ASN A 143 9.69 1.21 -6.73
N ARG A 144 9.38 2.30 -7.44
CA ARG A 144 10.31 3.42 -7.65
C ARG A 144 10.80 3.98 -6.31
N SER A 145 12.09 4.30 -6.27
CA SER A 145 12.67 5.07 -5.17
C SER A 145 12.19 6.54 -5.20
N GLN A 146 12.50 7.28 -4.14
CA GLN A 146 12.23 8.72 -4.13
C GLN A 146 13.03 9.45 -5.22
N GLU A 147 14.27 9.05 -5.45
CA GLU A 147 15.12 9.58 -6.51
C GLU A 147 14.54 9.29 -7.89
N ASP A 148 14.12 8.05 -8.15
CA ASP A 148 13.46 7.65 -9.41
C ASP A 148 12.18 8.46 -9.66
N THR A 149 11.43 8.76 -8.58
CA THR A 149 10.19 9.53 -8.67
C THR A 149 10.47 10.99 -9.03
N VAL A 150 11.51 11.59 -8.44
CA VAL A 150 11.95 12.96 -8.76
C VAL A 150 12.49 13.04 -10.19
N ALA A 151 13.22 12.01 -10.63
CA ALA A 151 13.72 11.88 -11.99
C ALA A 151 12.63 11.52 -13.02
N ASN A 152 11.37 11.35 -12.60
CA ASN A 152 10.25 10.90 -13.46
C ASN A 152 10.57 9.62 -14.23
N LYS A 153 11.24 8.65 -13.59
CA LYS A 153 11.58 7.35 -14.20
C LYS A 153 10.35 6.71 -14.84
N PRO A 154 10.42 6.31 -16.12
CA PRO A 154 9.32 5.65 -16.82
C PRO A 154 8.90 4.35 -16.13
N ILE A 155 7.59 4.06 -16.15
CA ILE A 155 7.03 2.83 -15.57
C ILE A 155 7.65 1.58 -16.19
N GLY A 156 7.89 1.58 -17.51
CA GLY A 156 8.51 0.44 -18.20
C GLY A 156 9.90 0.09 -17.66
N GLU A 157 10.70 1.08 -17.30
CA GLU A 157 12.02 0.84 -16.68
C GLU A 157 11.89 0.34 -15.25
N SER A 158 10.91 0.82 -14.48
CA SER A 158 10.63 0.31 -13.14
C SER A 158 10.20 -1.16 -13.16
N LEU A 159 9.34 -1.53 -14.10
CA LEU A 159 8.90 -2.92 -14.29
C LEU A 159 10.06 -3.82 -14.74
N ALA A 160 10.92 -3.35 -15.66
CA ALA A 160 12.11 -4.09 -16.08
C ALA A 160 13.08 -4.31 -14.91
N TYR A 161 13.25 -3.30 -14.05
CA TYR A 161 14.07 -3.39 -12.85
C TYR A 161 13.49 -4.39 -11.84
N GLU A 162 12.19 -4.33 -11.56
CA GLU A 162 11.50 -5.28 -10.67
C GLU A 162 11.63 -6.72 -11.18
N ALA A 163 11.38 -6.95 -12.48
CA ALA A 163 11.53 -8.28 -13.10
C ALA A 163 12.98 -8.80 -12.97
N GLU A 164 13.96 -7.94 -13.22
CA GLU A 164 15.37 -8.31 -13.10
C GLU A 164 15.77 -8.61 -11.65
N PHE A 165 15.26 -7.84 -10.69
CA PHE A 165 15.46 -8.07 -9.27
C PHE A 165 14.98 -9.48 -8.88
N PHE A 166 13.72 -9.82 -9.16
CA PHE A 166 13.19 -11.14 -8.80
C PHE A 166 13.87 -12.29 -9.55
N ARG A 167 14.27 -12.08 -10.81
CA ARG A 167 14.97 -13.08 -11.63
C ARG A 167 16.36 -13.42 -11.10
N THR A 168 17.09 -12.43 -10.63
CA THR A 168 18.51 -12.58 -10.24
C THR A 168 18.72 -12.78 -8.74
N HIS A 169 17.77 -12.38 -7.89
CA HIS A 169 17.91 -12.49 -6.45
C HIS A 169 17.94 -13.96 -6.00
N ALA A 170 19.03 -14.37 -5.33
CA ALA A 170 19.30 -15.76 -4.97
C ALA A 170 18.15 -16.42 -4.17
N VAL A 171 17.48 -15.63 -3.33
CA VAL A 171 16.36 -16.09 -2.48
C VAL A 171 15.01 -16.04 -3.20
N TYR A 172 14.75 -15.00 -4.01
CA TYR A 172 13.39 -14.73 -4.52
C TYR A 172 13.14 -15.29 -5.93
N ARG A 173 14.18 -15.73 -6.64
CA ARG A 173 14.04 -16.38 -7.95
C ARG A 173 13.08 -17.58 -7.96
N THR A 174 12.92 -18.26 -6.82
CA THR A 174 12.04 -19.42 -6.67
C THR A 174 10.56 -19.04 -6.63
N ILE A 175 10.24 -17.78 -6.29
CA ILE A 175 8.88 -17.26 -6.17
C ILE A 175 8.56 -16.20 -7.24
N GLN A 176 9.40 -16.05 -8.26
CA GLN A 176 9.24 -15.04 -9.32
C GLN A 176 7.90 -15.13 -10.08
N GLN A 177 7.22 -16.28 -10.07
CA GLN A 177 5.91 -16.43 -10.72
C GLN A 177 4.76 -15.84 -9.90
N HIS A 178 5.03 -15.49 -8.64
CA HIS A 178 4.07 -14.97 -7.67
C HIS A 178 4.35 -13.50 -7.29
N CYS A 179 5.37 -12.88 -7.89
CA CYS A 179 5.78 -11.49 -7.68
C CYS A 179 5.88 -10.77 -9.02
#